data_AF-A0A2E7XFJ6-F1
#
_entry.id   AF-A0A2E7XFJ6-F1
#
_cell.length_a   1.000
_cell.length_b   1.000
_cell.length_c   1.000
_cell.angle_alpha   90.00
_cell.angle_beta   90.00
_cell.angle_gamma   90.00
#
_symmetry.space_group_name_H-M   'P 1'
#
loop_
_entity.id
_entity.type
_entity.pdbx_description
1 polymer ?
#
loop_
_entity_poly.entity_id
_entity_poly.type
_entity_poly.pdbx_seq_one_letter_code
_entity_poly.pdbx_strand_id
1 'polypeptide(L)' 'MSSKKLDETKTKLQPLIDEKKVSGFVTVVAHQGKVVHFEAFGSMDVERKKAMQADTILRIPSRSTFPNLLI' A
#
# COMPACT_ATOMS: atom_id res chain seq x y z
N MET A 1 -1.79 18.05 7.41
CA MET A 1 -1.07 16.86 6.91
C MET A 1 0.42 17.11 7.01
N SER A 2 1.24 16.15 7.45
CA SER A 2 2.71 16.30 7.50
C SER A 2 3.34 15.44 6.41
N SER A 3 3.99 16.08 5.43
CA SER A 3 4.67 15.37 4.31
C SER A 3 5.65 14.33 4.83
N LYS A 4 6.49 14.72 5.81
CA LYS A 4 7.48 13.84 6.43
C LYS A 4 6.90 12.54 6.97
N LYS A 5 5.70 12.59 7.58
CA LYS A 5 5.04 11.37 8.10
C LYS A 5 4.54 10.45 6.99
N LEU A 6 4.15 11.01 5.84
CA LEU A 6 3.72 10.25 4.68
C LEU A 6 4.92 9.58 3.99
N ASP A 7 6.07 10.25 3.96
CA ASP A 7 7.31 9.68 3.41
C ASP A 7 7.81 8.48 4.24
N GLU A 8 7.50 8.45 5.55
CA GLU A 8 7.80 7.32 6.45
C GLU A 8 6.86 6.11 6.28
N THR A 9 5.81 6.21 5.45
CA THR A 9 4.80 5.15 5.29
C THR A 9 5.43 3.84 4.85
N LYS A 10 6.30 3.89 3.84
CA LYS A 10 7.04 2.72 3.37
C LYS A 10 7.85 2.06 4.48
N THR A 11 8.62 2.83 5.24
CA THR A 11 9.45 2.30 6.34
C THR A 11 8.61 1.59 7.40
N LYS A 12 7.40 2.09 7.68
CA LYS A 12 6.49 1.48 8.66
C LYS A 12 5.82 0.20 8.15
N LEU A 13 5.61 0.09 6.84
CA LEU A 13 4.94 -1.05 6.20
C LEU A 13 5.90 -2.13 5.69
N GLN A 14 7.15 -1.77 5.41
CA GLN A 14 8.20 -2.69 4.94
C GLN A 14 8.36 -3.94 5.83
N PRO A 15 8.31 -3.84 7.19
CA PRO A 15 8.40 -5.04 8.04
C PRO A 15 7.33 -6.10 7.75
N LEU A 16 6.13 -5.71 7.28
CA LEU A 16 5.07 -6.66 6.96
C LEU A 16 5.38 -7.47 5.69
N ILE A 17 6.16 -6.89 4.77
CA ILE A 17 6.70 -7.60 3.59
C ILE A 17 7.86 -8.50 4.03
N ASP A 18 8.75 -7.99 4.86
CA ASP A 18 9.94 -8.72 5.33
C ASP A 18 9.54 -9.95 6.16
N GLU A 19 8.49 -9.82 6.99
CA GLU A 19 7.85 -10.91 7.74
C GLU A 19 6.96 -11.82 6.88
N LYS A 20 6.87 -11.57 5.56
CA LYS A 20 6.05 -12.31 4.58
C LYS A 20 4.55 -12.38 4.94
N LYS A 21 4.05 -11.42 5.71
CA LYS A 21 2.62 -11.29 6.03
C LYS A 21 1.81 -10.76 4.85
N VAL A 22 2.46 -9.96 4.00
CA VAL A 22 1.92 -9.46 2.73
C VAL A 22 3.00 -9.52 1.65
N SER A 23 2.62 -9.60 0.37
CA SER A 23 3.59 -9.59 -0.73
C SER A 23 4.02 -8.19 -1.15
N GLY A 24 3.15 -7.19 -0.93
CA GLY A 24 3.37 -5.80 -1.29
C GLY A 24 2.19 -4.91 -0.95
N PHE A 25 2.35 -3.62 -1.18
CA PHE A 25 1.35 -2.58 -0.91
C PHE A 25 1.24 -1.61 -2.08
N VAL A 26 0.05 -1.04 -2.23
CA VAL A 26 -0.19 0.21 -2.94
C VAL A 26 -0.88 1.14 -1.95
N THR A 27 -0.27 2.30 -1.69
CA THR A 27 -0.79 3.30 -0.74
C THR A 27 -1.15 4.57 -1.48
N VAL A 28 -2.34 5.10 -1.23
CA VAL A 28 -2.81 6.38 -1.77
C VAL A 28 -3.40 7.21 -0.64
N VAL A 29 -3.11 8.51 -0.63
CA VAL A 29 -3.73 9.46 0.30
C VAL A 29 -4.19 10.66 -0.50
N ALA A 30 -5.49 10.97 -0.42
CA ALA A 30 -6.07 12.15 -1.03
C ALA A 30 -6.47 13.19 0.03
N HIS A 31 -6.16 14.46 -0.23
CA HIS A 31 -6.55 15.58 0.61
C HIS A 31 -7.08 16.72 -0.27
N GLN A 32 -8.29 17.21 0.05
CA GLN A 32 -8.93 18.31 -0.69
C GLN A 32 -8.96 18.10 -2.21
N GLY A 33 -9.33 16.89 -2.64
CA GLY A 33 -9.42 16.53 -4.06
C GLY A 33 -8.07 16.34 -4.77
N LYS A 34 -6.95 16.36 -4.05
CA LYS A 34 -5.60 16.14 -4.59
C LYS A 34 -4.95 14.92 -3.97
N VAL A 35 -4.29 14.11 -4.79
CA VAL A 35 -3.44 13.01 -4.29
C VAL A 35 -2.17 13.64 -3.73
N VAL A 36 -1.90 13.40 -2.45
CA VAL A 36 -0.74 13.97 -1.73
C VAL A 36 0.32 12.91 -1.39
N HIS A 37 0.00 11.63 -1.51
CA HIS A 37 0.93 10.52 -1.42
C HIS A 37 0.42 9.36 -2.27
N PHE A 38 1.29 8.76 -3.07
CA PHE A 38 0.99 7.60 -3.88
C PHE A 38 2.24 6.76 -4.10
N GLU A 39 2.26 5.55 -3.57
CA GLU A 39 3.42 4.66 -3.64
C GLU A 39 3.00 3.20 -3.85
N ALA A 40 3.85 2.45 -4.54
CA ALA A 40 3.75 1.00 -4.71
C ALA A 40 5.09 0.35 -4.34
N PHE A 41 5.06 -0.72 -3.55
CA PHE A 41 6.27 -1.42 -3.13
C PHE A 41 5.98 -2.89 -2.77
N GLY A 42 7.03 -3.71 -2.82
CA GLY A 42 6.93 -5.17 -2.73
C GLY A 42 6.68 -5.82 -4.09
N SER A 43 6.06 -6.99 -4.10
CA SER A 43 5.82 -7.80 -5.29
C SER A 43 4.33 -8.02 -5.54
N MET A 44 3.89 -7.83 -6.78
CA MET A 44 2.55 -8.24 -7.24
C MET A 44 2.47 -9.75 -7.48
N ASP A 45 3.60 -10.38 -7.80
CA ASP A 45 3.73 -11.82 -8.05
C ASP A 45 5.08 -12.28 -7.50
N VAL A 46 5.05 -12.99 -6.37
CA VAL A 46 6.25 -13.42 -5.66
C VAL A 46 6.98 -14.52 -6.43
N GLU A 47 6.25 -15.44 -7.07
CA GLU A 47 6.82 -16.56 -7.82
C GLU A 47 7.54 -16.07 -9.07
N ARG A 48 6.92 -15.13 -9.78
CA ARG A 48 7.50 -14.53 -10.99
C ARG A 48 8.40 -13.32 -10.70
N LYS A 49 8.65 -13.00 -9.42
CA LYS A 49 9.45 -11.85 -8.97
C LYS A 49 9.03 -10.53 -9.64
N LYS A 50 7.73 -10.33 -9.84
CA LYS A 50 7.22 -9.09 -10.44
C LYS A 50 7.00 -8.05 -9.36
N ALA A 51 7.66 -6.90 -9.50
CA ALA A 51 7.47 -5.76 -8.63
C ALA A 51 6.02 -5.26 -8.65
N MET A 52 5.55 -4.78 -7.50
CA MET A 52 4.25 -4.12 -7.39
C MET A 52 4.26 -2.81 -8.20
N GLN A 53 3.26 -2.63 -9.06
CA GLN A 53 3.06 -1.40 -9.81
C GLN A 53 1.86 -0.63 -9.30
N ALA A 54 1.87 0.68 -9.48
CA ALA A 54 0.84 1.58 -8.97
C ALA A 54 -0.54 1.37 -9.65
N ASP A 55 -0.54 0.84 -10.88
CA ASP A 55 -1.71 0.50 -11.69
C ASP A 55 -2.11 -0.99 -11.59
N THR A 56 -1.51 -1.73 -10.65
CA THR A 56 -1.85 -3.15 -10.44
C THR A 56 -3.32 -3.30 -10.05
N ILE A 57 -4.06 -4.13 -10.80
CA ILE A 57 -5.45 -4.45 -10.48
C ILE A 57 -5.47 -5.39 -9.27
N LEU A 58 -5.80 -4.83 -8.10
CA LEU A 58 -5.97 -5.58 -6.86
C LEU A 58 -7.43 -5.98 -6.67
N ARG A 59 -7.67 -7.26 -6.35
CA ARG A 59 -9.00 -7.72 -5.97
C ARG A 59 -9.28 -7.33 -4.53
N ILE A 60 -10.31 -6.52 -4.30
CA ILE A 60 -10.83 -6.23 -2.96
C ILE A 60 -11.94 -7.27 -2.66
N PRO A 61 -11.72 -8.22 -1.75
CA PRO A 61 -12.76 -9.16 -1.36
C PRO A 61 -13.84 -8.44 -0.55
N SER A 62 -15.10 -8.86 -0.69
CA SER A 62 -16.20 -8.34 0.13
C SER A 62 -16.05 -8.76 1.59
N ARG A 63 -15.90 -7.80 2.51
CA ARG A 63 -16.12 -8.00 3.95
C ARG A 63 -16.65 -6.71 4.61
N SER A 64 -17.73 -6.81 5.37
CA SER A 64 -18.44 -5.72 6.07
C SER A 64 -17.85 -5.33 7.43
N THR A 65 -16.72 -5.93 7.85
CA THR A 65 -16.06 -5.57 9.12
C THR A 65 -14.55 -5.77 8.98
N PHE A 66 -13.87 -4.68 8.59
CA PHE A 66 -12.47 -4.39 8.85
C PHE A 66 -12.43 -3.04 9.54
N PRO A 67 -11.98 -2.94 10.81
CA PRO A 67 -12.30 -1.78 11.62
C PRO A 67 -11.53 -0.51 11.28
N ASN A 68 -10.48 -0.54 10.44
CA ASN A 68 -9.72 0.67 10.11
C ASN A 68 -8.93 0.48 8.81
N LEU A 69 -9.60 0.54 7.65
CA LEU A 69 -8.92 0.86 6.39
C LEU A 69 -9.22 2.33 6.08
N LEU A 70 -8.36 3.23 6.58
CA LEU A 70 -8.36 4.61 6.14
C LEU A 70 -7.71 4.64 4.75
N ILE A 71 -8.57 4.76 3.74
CA ILE A 71 -8.23 5.31 2.42
C ILE A 71 -8.13 6.84 2.54
#